data_AF-A0A151I7U9-F1
#
_entry.id   AF-A0A151I7U9-F1
#
_cell.length_a   1.000
_cell.length_b   1.000
_cell.length_c   1.000
_cell.angle_alpha   90.00
_cell.angle_beta   90.00
_cell.angle_gamma   90.00
#
_symmetry.space_group_name_H-M   'P 1'
#
loop_
_entity.id
_entity.type
_entity.pdbx_description
1 polymer ?
#
loop_
_entity_poly.entity_id
_entity_poly.type
_entity_poly.pdbx_seq_one_letter_code
_entity_poly.pdbx_strand_id
1 'polypeptide(L)'
;MRFVHQSQSIKVTNLDGKVQTNKEMRKHGKMLPSSIRAIICGPSNCGKTNVLISLLESPNGVRFENVYVYSTSLQQPKYRYLEKLLAPIEEINYFTFSNNSEIIPPSEALPNSIFIFDDVACDKQDAIREYFAMGRHANVDCFYLCQTYAKIPKHLIPDNANLLILFKQDGTNLKRVYNDHVNIDMLYEDFCDLCRKCWQQKYGFLVIDKDSAFANGRYRKGFNDFAVS
;
A
#
# COMPACT_ATOMS: atom_id res chain seq x y z
N MET A 1 -20.19 11.32 26.87
CA MET A 1 -21.55 10.74 26.72
C MET A 1 -21.74 9.64 27.75
N ARG A 2 -22.96 9.47 28.28
CA ARG A 2 -23.31 8.34 29.16
C ARG A 2 -24.05 7.29 28.33
N PHE A 3 -23.58 6.05 28.37
CA PHE A 3 -24.19 4.93 27.67
C PHE A 3 -25.08 4.15 28.64
N VAL A 4 -26.26 3.70 28.19
CA VAL A 4 -27.19 2.87 28.97
C VAL A 4 -27.37 1.54 28.24
N HIS A 5 -27.21 0.43 28.96
CA HIS A 5 -27.35 -0.91 28.39
C HIS A 5 -28.83 -1.22 28.08
N GLN A 6 -29.10 -1.80 26.91
CA GLN A 6 -30.45 -2.23 26.53
C GLN A 6 -30.80 -3.56 27.21
N SER A 7 -32.09 -3.81 27.44
CA SER A 7 -32.58 -5.05 28.06
C SER A 7 -32.39 -6.29 27.20
N GLN A 8 -32.22 -6.11 25.89
CA GLN A 8 -31.91 -7.16 24.93
C GLN A 8 -30.55 -6.87 24.29
N SER A 9 -29.77 -7.92 24.01
CA SER A 9 -28.47 -7.78 23.36
C SER A 9 -28.34 -8.74 22.18
N ILE A 10 -27.74 -8.24 21.09
CA ILE A 10 -27.35 -9.04 19.93
C ILE A 10 -25.87 -9.39 20.11
N LYS A 11 -25.54 -10.68 20.22
CA LYS A 11 -24.15 -11.14 20.33
C LYS A 11 -23.51 -11.20 18.95
N VAL A 12 -22.68 -10.21 18.63
CA VAL A 12 -21.81 -10.25 17.46
C VAL A 12 -20.69 -11.25 17.72
N THR A 13 -20.70 -12.40 17.02
CA THR A 13 -19.65 -13.42 17.13
C THR A 13 -18.73 -13.28 15.93
N ASN A 14 -17.41 -13.26 16.16
CA ASN A 14 -16.45 -13.32 15.06
C ASN A 14 -16.59 -14.69 14.34
N LEU A 15 -16.97 -14.66 13.06
CA LEU A 15 -17.16 -15.85 12.24
C LEU A 15 -15.86 -16.30 11.55
N ASP A 16 -14.82 -15.45 11.50
CA ASP A 16 -13.56 -15.76 10.82
C ASP A 16 -12.97 -17.07 11.33
N GLY A 17 -12.94 -17.26 12.66
CA GLY A 17 -12.45 -18.49 13.30
C GLY A 17 -13.36 -19.72 13.12
N LYS A 18 -14.60 -19.55 12.66
CA LYS A 18 -15.54 -20.65 12.36
C LYS A 18 -15.54 -21.06 10.90
N VAL A 19 -15.19 -20.14 10.00
CA VAL A 19 -15.22 -20.35 8.54
C VAL A 19 -13.82 -20.67 7.99
N GLN A 20 -12.74 -20.25 8.66
CA GLN A 20 -11.36 -20.57 8.24
C GLN A 20 -11.05 -22.07 8.42
N THR A 21 -11.15 -22.82 7.32
CA THR A 21 -10.74 -24.24 7.24
C THR A 21 -9.23 -24.43 7.03
N ASN A 22 -8.53 -23.39 6.58
CA ASN A 22 -7.07 -23.33 6.48
C ASN A 22 -6.58 -22.13 7.29
N LYS A 23 -5.62 -22.33 8.20
CA LYS A 23 -4.81 -21.25 8.75
C LYS A 23 -4.27 -20.47 7.55
N GLU A 24 -4.67 -19.21 7.36
CA GLU A 24 -4.05 -18.36 6.34
C GLU A 24 -2.54 -18.34 6.61
N MET A 25 -1.78 -19.07 5.80
CA MET A 25 -0.34 -18.94 5.81
C MET A 25 -0.05 -17.51 5.40
N ARG A 26 0.70 -16.80 6.24
CA ARG A 26 1.06 -15.40 6.00
C ARG A 26 1.74 -15.29 4.64
N LYS A 27 1.06 -14.68 3.67
CA LYS A 27 1.50 -14.57 2.27
C LYS A 27 2.84 -13.84 2.17
N HIS A 28 2.93 -12.66 2.78
CA HIS A 28 4.11 -11.80 2.69
C HIS A 28 5.05 -11.95 3.89
N GLY A 29 6.23 -11.33 3.81
CA GLY A 29 7.16 -11.28 4.93
C GLY A 29 6.52 -10.72 6.21
N LYS A 30 7.09 -11.07 7.37
CA LYS A 30 6.49 -10.77 8.69
C LYS A 30 6.28 -9.28 8.99
N MET A 31 6.92 -8.41 8.22
CA MET A 31 6.80 -6.96 8.37
C MET A 31 5.69 -6.39 7.49
N LEU A 32 5.02 -7.16 6.65
CA LEU A 32 3.98 -6.67 5.76
C LEU A 32 2.60 -7.19 6.20
N PRO A 33 1.53 -6.47 5.82
CA PRO A 33 0.16 -6.96 5.86
C PRO A 33 0.00 -8.30 5.14
N SER A 34 -1.07 -9.05 5.41
CA SER A 34 -1.39 -10.28 4.67
C SER A 34 -1.92 -10.02 3.26
N SER A 35 -2.59 -8.87 3.08
CA SER A 35 -2.98 -8.31 1.79
C SER A 35 -2.63 -6.82 1.79
N ILE A 36 -2.14 -6.29 0.68
CA ILE A 36 -1.58 -4.94 0.59
C ILE A 36 -2.38 -4.08 -0.39
N ARG A 37 -2.80 -2.92 0.08
CA ARG A 37 -3.30 -1.79 -0.72
C ARG A 37 -2.47 -0.59 -0.35
N ALA A 38 -1.37 -0.42 -1.08
CA ALA A 38 -0.30 0.48 -0.71
C ALA A 38 -0.34 1.80 -1.48
N ILE A 39 -0.15 2.91 -0.78
CA ILE A 39 0.16 4.21 -1.38
C ILE A 39 1.62 4.52 -1.13
N ILE A 40 2.40 4.71 -2.19
CA ILE A 40 3.79 5.16 -2.12
C ILE A 40 3.84 6.60 -2.61
N CYS A 41 3.97 7.56 -1.69
CA CYS A 41 3.88 8.99 -2.00
C CYS A 41 5.19 9.72 -1.76
N GLY A 42 5.56 10.60 -2.69
CA GLY A 42 6.78 11.40 -2.60
C GLY A 42 7.13 12.12 -3.89
N PRO A 43 7.91 13.22 -3.82
CA PRO A 43 8.28 14.02 -5.00
C PRO A 43 9.03 13.18 -6.06
N SER A 44 9.20 13.73 -7.26
CA SER A 44 10.01 13.06 -8.28
C SER A 44 11.42 12.75 -7.76
N ASN A 45 11.99 11.63 -8.20
CA ASN A 45 13.32 11.16 -7.82
C ASN A 45 13.56 10.89 -6.31
N CYS A 46 12.52 10.78 -5.48
CA CYS A 46 12.69 10.46 -4.05
C CYS A 46 12.89 8.97 -3.73
N GLY A 47 12.82 8.07 -4.72
CA GLY A 47 13.07 6.64 -4.52
C GLY A 47 11.83 5.72 -4.48
N LYS A 48 10.62 6.23 -4.78
CA LYS A 48 9.37 5.42 -4.81
C LYS A 48 9.53 4.07 -5.53
N THR A 49 9.91 4.10 -6.80
CA THR A 49 10.11 2.89 -7.61
C THR A 49 11.22 1.99 -7.06
N ASN A 50 12.25 2.56 -6.40
CA ASN A 50 13.30 1.75 -5.78
C ASN A 50 12.74 0.95 -4.59
N VAL A 51 11.90 1.59 -3.75
CA VAL A 51 11.25 0.88 -2.63
C VAL A 51 10.32 -0.20 -3.15
N LEU A 52 9.52 0.08 -4.19
CA LEU A 52 8.69 -0.93 -4.82
C LEU A 52 9.52 -2.13 -5.29
N ILE A 53 10.55 -1.90 -6.13
CA ILE A 53 11.41 -2.98 -6.64
C ILE A 53 12.10 -3.73 -5.49
N SER A 54 12.58 -3.04 -4.46
CA SER A 54 13.19 -3.68 -3.29
C SER A 54 12.22 -4.60 -2.54
N LEU A 55 10.92 -4.25 -2.50
CA LEU A 55 9.89 -5.11 -1.95
C LEU A 55 9.63 -6.34 -2.82
N LEU A 56 9.75 -6.22 -4.15
CA LEU A 56 9.58 -7.34 -5.07
C LEU A 56 10.76 -8.33 -5.01
N GLU A 57 11.98 -7.82 -4.84
CA GLU A 57 13.20 -8.64 -4.80
C GLU A 57 13.44 -9.31 -3.45
N SER A 58 12.98 -8.68 -2.37
CA SER A 58 13.34 -9.13 -1.03
C SER A 58 12.70 -10.47 -0.68
N PRO A 59 13.46 -11.44 -0.12
CA PRO A 59 12.87 -12.66 0.43
C PRO A 59 11.95 -12.38 1.63
N ASN A 60 12.07 -11.20 2.25
CA ASN A 60 11.17 -10.74 3.32
C ASN A 60 10.13 -9.72 2.81
N GLY A 61 10.05 -9.55 1.49
CA GLY A 61 9.17 -8.60 0.83
C GLY A 61 7.81 -9.20 0.50
N VAL A 62 7.26 -8.74 -0.62
CA VAL A 62 5.98 -9.24 -1.13
C VAL A 62 6.17 -10.57 -1.85
N ARG A 63 5.10 -11.36 -1.87
CA ARG A 63 5.05 -12.68 -2.52
C ARG A 63 3.96 -12.64 -3.56
N PHE A 64 4.29 -13.13 -4.75
CA PHE A 64 3.43 -13.03 -5.92
C PHE A 64 3.82 -14.10 -6.94
N GLU A 65 2.89 -14.42 -7.82
CA GLU A 65 3.07 -15.25 -9.01
C GLU A 65 2.86 -14.42 -10.28
N ASN A 66 2.19 -13.28 -10.18
CA ASN A 66 1.86 -12.44 -11.32
C ASN A 66 2.10 -10.96 -10.97
N VAL A 67 2.70 -10.23 -11.89
CA VAL A 67 3.00 -8.81 -11.75
C VAL A 67 2.37 -8.05 -12.89
N TYR A 68 1.44 -7.16 -12.57
CA TYR A 68 0.79 -6.26 -13.52
C TYR A 68 1.31 -4.85 -13.29
N VAL A 69 1.81 -4.19 -14.33
CA VAL A 69 2.32 -2.80 -14.25
C VAL A 69 1.55 -1.93 -15.21
N TYR A 70 0.73 -1.02 -14.69
CA TYR A 70 0.16 0.08 -15.45
C TYR A 70 0.97 1.35 -15.22
N SER A 71 1.63 1.82 -16.27
CA SER A 71 2.35 3.08 -16.25
C SER A 71 2.41 3.75 -17.61
N THR A 72 2.36 5.08 -17.63
CA THR A 72 2.64 5.89 -18.83
C THR A 72 4.15 6.00 -19.13
N SER A 73 4.99 5.43 -18.27
CA SER A 73 6.46 5.58 -18.32
C SER A 73 7.25 4.26 -18.29
N LEU A 74 6.68 3.18 -18.84
CA LEU A 74 7.27 1.84 -18.90
C LEU A 74 8.68 1.79 -19.54
N GLN A 75 9.02 2.75 -20.38
CA GLN A 75 10.34 2.90 -21.01
C GLN A 75 11.47 3.27 -20.02
N GLN A 76 11.14 3.69 -18.80
CA GLN A 76 12.14 4.05 -17.80
C GLN A 76 13.06 2.85 -17.47
N PRO A 77 14.37 3.08 -17.22
CA PRO A 77 15.33 2.00 -16.97
C PRO A 77 14.94 1.03 -15.85
N LYS A 78 14.20 1.50 -14.84
CA LYS A 78 13.78 0.68 -13.70
C LYS A 78 12.75 -0.39 -14.07
N TYR A 79 11.83 -0.08 -14.98
CA TYR A 79 10.85 -1.05 -15.46
C TYR A 79 11.48 -2.05 -16.43
N ARG A 80 12.43 -1.61 -17.26
CA ARG A 80 13.26 -2.53 -18.07
C ARG A 80 14.10 -3.46 -17.22
N TYR A 81 14.62 -2.97 -16.10
CA TYR A 81 15.33 -3.78 -15.13
C TYR A 81 14.38 -4.82 -14.49
N LEU A 82 13.19 -4.39 -14.05
CA LEU A 82 12.19 -5.27 -13.48
C LEU A 82 11.75 -6.37 -14.45
N GLU A 83 11.48 -6.01 -15.70
CA GLU A 83 11.16 -6.97 -16.77
C GLU A 83 12.29 -7.99 -16.95
N LYS A 84 13.54 -7.55 -17.05
CA LYS A 84 14.70 -8.44 -17.17
C LYS A 84 14.92 -9.36 -15.96
N LEU A 85 14.54 -8.89 -14.78
CA LEU A 85 14.61 -9.67 -13.54
C LEU A 85 13.56 -10.77 -13.52
N LEU A 86 12.32 -10.46 -13.91
CA LEU A 86 11.18 -11.36 -13.76
C LEU A 86 10.96 -12.28 -14.97
N ALA A 87 11.20 -11.81 -16.20
CA ALA A 87 10.93 -12.57 -17.42
C ALA A 87 11.64 -13.94 -17.52
N PRO A 88 12.85 -14.15 -16.97
CA PRO A 88 13.50 -15.46 -16.97
C PRO A 88 12.90 -16.48 -15.99
N ILE A 89 12.00 -16.08 -15.09
CA ILE A 89 11.43 -16.95 -14.05
C ILE A 89 10.10 -17.50 -14.58
N GLU A 90 10.07 -18.79 -14.95
CA GLU A 90 8.90 -19.41 -15.63
C GLU A 90 7.62 -19.37 -14.79
N GLU A 91 7.75 -19.36 -13.46
CA GLU A 91 6.62 -19.31 -12.53
C GLU A 91 6.07 -17.90 -12.27
N ILE A 92 6.70 -16.86 -12.84
CA ILE A 92 6.27 -15.47 -12.66
C ILE A 92 5.79 -14.90 -13.99
N ASN A 93 4.52 -14.51 -14.03
CA ASN A 93 3.98 -13.77 -15.17
C ASN A 93 4.19 -12.26 -14.98
N TYR A 94 4.59 -11.57 -16.06
CA TYR A 94 4.79 -10.12 -16.08
C TYR A 94 3.97 -9.48 -17.19
N PHE A 95 3.04 -8.61 -16.83
CA PHE A 95 2.11 -7.92 -17.72
C PHE A 95 2.28 -6.41 -17.61
N THR A 96 2.29 -5.70 -18.74
CA THR A 96 2.43 -4.24 -18.75
C THR A 96 1.32 -3.58 -19.55
N PHE A 97 0.81 -2.46 -19.06
CA PHE A 97 -0.22 -1.65 -19.68
C PHE A 97 0.26 -0.21 -19.77
N SER A 98 0.10 0.41 -20.93
CA SER A 98 0.36 1.84 -21.12
C SER A 98 -0.91 2.68 -21.19
N ASN A 99 -2.07 2.02 -21.28
CA ASN A 99 -3.36 2.65 -21.44
C ASN A 99 -4.36 2.15 -20.41
N ASN A 100 -5.14 3.07 -19.85
CA ASN A 100 -6.19 2.80 -18.87
C ASN A 100 -7.23 1.79 -19.37
N SER A 101 -7.57 1.82 -20.66
CA SER A 101 -8.60 0.94 -21.24
C SER A 101 -8.18 -0.53 -21.34
N GLU A 102 -6.89 -0.83 -21.16
CA GLU A 102 -6.34 -2.18 -21.22
C GLU A 102 -6.30 -2.85 -19.83
N ILE A 103 -6.60 -2.10 -18.77
CA ILE A 103 -6.60 -2.62 -17.41
C ILE A 103 -7.78 -3.57 -17.22
N ILE A 104 -7.48 -4.80 -16.87
CA ILE A 104 -8.47 -5.79 -16.46
C ILE A 104 -9.03 -5.46 -15.07
N PRO A 105 -10.31 -5.74 -14.79
CA PRO A 105 -10.86 -5.59 -13.44
C PRO A 105 -10.23 -6.61 -12.47
N PRO A 106 -10.25 -6.36 -11.15
CA PRO A 106 -9.64 -7.26 -10.17
C PRO A 106 -10.18 -8.70 -10.21
N SER A 107 -11.43 -8.90 -10.61
CA SER A 107 -12.06 -10.22 -10.73
C SER A 107 -11.50 -11.08 -11.86
N GLU A 108 -10.85 -10.46 -12.85
CA GLU A 108 -10.22 -11.12 -14.00
C GLU A 108 -8.71 -11.27 -13.83
N ALA A 109 -8.11 -10.57 -12.87
CA ALA A 109 -6.72 -10.75 -12.53
C ALA A 109 -6.48 -12.15 -11.95
N LEU A 110 -5.33 -12.74 -12.26
CA LEU A 110 -4.94 -14.02 -11.67
C LEU A 110 -4.82 -13.89 -10.15
N PRO A 111 -5.02 -14.95 -9.36
CA PRO A 111 -4.77 -14.92 -7.92
C PRO A 111 -3.27 -14.70 -7.64
N ASN A 112 -2.92 -14.39 -6.39
CA ASN A 112 -1.52 -14.16 -5.98
C ASN A 112 -0.81 -13.06 -6.80
N SER A 113 -1.58 -12.08 -7.27
CA SER A 113 -1.07 -11.00 -8.12
C SER A 113 -0.68 -9.77 -7.32
N ILE A 114 0.26 -9.01 -7.88
CA ILE A 114 0.48 -7.61 -7.52
C ILE A 114 0.11 -6.72 -8.72
N PHE A 115 -0.60 -5.63 -8.46
CA PHE A 115 -0.94 -4.63 -9.45
C PHE A 115 -0.29 -3.29 -9.10
N ILE A 116 0.55 -2.78 -9.99
CA ILE A 116 1.34 -1.56 -9.81
C ILE A 116 0.78 -0.46 -10.70
N PHE A 117 0.41 0.65 -10.08
CA PHE A 117 -0.01 1.89 -10.71
C PHE A 117 1.08 2.93 -10.50
N ASP A 118 1.82 3.31 -11.55
CA ASP A 118 2.86 4.33 -11.45
C ASP A 118 2.78 5.35 -12.58
N ASP A 119 3.02 6.62 -12.26
CA ASP A 119 2.95 7.73 -13.21
C ASP A 119 1.59 7.84 -13.96
N VAL A 120 0.49 7.48 -13.28
CA VAL A 120 -0.88 7.48 -13.83
C VAL A 120 -1.82 8.42 -13.07
N ALA A 121 -1.26 9.39 -12.34
CA ALA A 121 -2.05 10.32 -11.51
C ALA A 121 -2.94 11.28 -12.31
N CYS A 122 -2.66 11.46 -13.61
CA CYS A 122 -3.46 12.27 -14.52
C CYS A 122 -4.52 11.47 -15.28
N ASP A 123 -4.52 10.14 -15.15
CA ASP A 123 -5.42 9.26 -15.89
C ASP A 123 -6.73 9.02 -15.13
N LYS A 124 -7.69 8.32 -15.75
CA LYS A 124 -8.92 7.91 -15.06
C LYS A 124 -8.58 6.98 -13.89
N GLN A 125 -9.12 7.31 -12.72
CA GLN A 125 -8.78 6.62 -11.48
C GLN A 125 -9.75 5.48 -11.14
N ASP A 126 -10.73 5.18 -11.99
CA ASP A 126 -11.80 4.23 -11.68
C ASP A 126 -11.28 2.80 -11.50
N ALA A 127 -10.39 2.34 -12.38
CA ALA A 127 -9.72 1.05 -12.21
C ALA A 127 -8.93 0.99 -10.88
N ILE A 128 -8.15 2.04 -10.57
CA ILE A 128 -7.35 2.10 -9.33
C ILE A 128 -8.27 2.04 -8.10
N ARG A 129 -9.39 2.77 -8.11
CA ARG A 129 -10.40 2.72 -7.05
C ARG A 129 -10.97 1.32 -6.88
N GLU A 130 -11.26 0.63 -7.97
CA GLU A 130 -11.76 -0.75 -7.95
C GLU A 130 -10.74 -1.71 -7.34
N TYR A 131 -9.46 -1.62 -7.72
CA TYR A 131 -8.39 -2.43 -7.11
C TYR A 131 -8.25 -2.16 -5.60
N PHE A 132 -8.32 -0.90 -5.16
CA PHE A 132 -8.29 -0.57 -3.74
C PHE A 132 -9.54 -1.04 -3.00
N ALA A 133 -10.71 -1.08 -3.63
CA ALA A 133 -11.94 -1.49 -2.98
C ALA A 133 -12.15 -3.01 -2.98
N MET A 134 -11.78 -3.70 -4.07
CA MET A 134 -12.17 -5.09 -4.35
C MET A 134 -11.00 -6.05 -4.51
N GLY A 135 -9.76 -5.56 -4.71
CA GLY A 135 -8.60 -6.41 -5.01
C GLY A 135 -8.34 -7.52 -3.98
N ARG A 136 -8.59 -7.24 -2.69
CA ARG A 136 -8.43 -8.23 -1.61
C ARG A 136 -9.32 -9.47 -1.81
N HIS A 137 -10.54 -9.30 -2.33
CA HIS A 137 -11.45 -10.42 -2.56
C HIS A 137 -10.97 -11.35 -3.67
N ALA A 138 -10.16 -10.82 -4.61
CA ALA A 138 -9.51 -11.58 -5.66
C ALA A 138 -8.08 -12.05 -5.30
N ASN A 139 -7.66 -11.88 -4.03
CA ASN A 139 -6.27 -12.15 -3.60
C ASN A 139 -5.22 -11.40 -4.44
N VAL A 140 -5.55 -10.15 -4.79
CA VAL A 140 -4.68 -9.21 -5.50
C VAL A 140 -4.27 -8.08 -4.58
N ASP A 141 -2.96 -7.88 -4.50
CA ASP A 141 -2.37 -6.73 -3.81
C ASP A 141 -2.13 -5.61 -4.82
N CYS A 142 -2.22 -4.35 -4.38
CA CYS A 142 -2.00 -3.22 -5.27
C CYS A 142 -1.13 -2.12 -4.66
N PHE A 143 -0.40 -1.45 -5.52
CA PHE A 143 0.52 -0.37 -5.19
C PHE A 143 0.23 0.82 -6.08
N TYR A 144 -0.06 1.97 -5.47
CA TYR A 144 -0.19 3.23 -6.19
C TYR A 144 0.94 4.19 -5.84
N LEU A 145 1.79 4.46 -6.81
CA LEU A 145 2.90 5.40 -6.72
C LEU A 145 2.44 6.77 -7.22
N CYS A 146 2.52 7.77 -6.35
CA CYS A 146 2.08 9.13 -6.68
C CYS A 146 3.05 10.20 -6.17
N GLN A 147 3.06 11.35 -6.82
CA GLN A 147 3.92 12.47 -6.40
C GLN A 147 3.30 13.34 -5.31
N THR A 148 1.97 13.47 -5.34
CA THR A 148 1.23 14.41 -4.51
C THR A 148 0.01 13.70 -3.94
N TYR A 149 0.02 13.46 -2.63
CA TYR A 149 -1.06 12.78 -1.92
C TYR A 149 -2.41 13.51 -2.08
N ALA A 150 -2.39 14.85 -2.08
CA ALA A 150 -3.60 15.66 -2.25
C ALA A 150 -4.27 15.52 -3.63
N LYS A 151 -3.58 14.98 -4.64
CA LYS A 151 -4.18 14.68 -5.96
C LYS A 151 -4.91 13.35 -6.00
N ILE A 152 -4.71 12.48 -5.01
CA ILE A 152 -5.43 11.22 -4.92
C ILE A 152 -6.92 11.54 -4.68
N PRO A 153 -7.85 10.96 -5.46
CA PRO A 153 -9.27 11.09 -5.18
C PRO A 153 -9.59 10.66 -3.75
N LYS A 154 -10.37 11.47 -3.04
CA LYS A 154 -10.62 11.27 -1.60
C LYS A 154 -11.20 9.89 -1.29
N HIS A 155 -12.10 9.41 -2.15
CA HIS A 155 -12.84 8.18 -1.90
C HIS A 155 -12.16 6.94 -2.47
N LEU A 156 -12.35 5.83 -1.75
CA LEU A 156 -11.92 4.46 -2.08
C LEU A 156 -10.41 4.22 -2.00
N ILE A 157 -9.56 5.06 -2.60
CA ILE A 157 -8.12 4.82 -2.60
C ILE A 157 -7.53 5.07 -1.19
N PRO A 158 -7.57 6.31 -0.62
CA PRO A 158 -7.13 6.52 0.77
C PRO A 158 -7.91 5.69 1.78
N ASP A 159 -9.25 5.61 1.62
CA ASP A 159 -10.14 4.93 2.58
C ASP A 159 -9.74 3.45 2.78
N ASN A 160 -9.42 2.75 1.69
CA ASN A 160 -9.09 1.32 1.72
C ASN A 160 -7.59 1.03 1.80
N ALA A 161 -6.72 2.04 1.65
CA ALA A 161 -5.28 1.85 1.81
C ALA A 161 -4.97 1.34 3.22
N ASN A 162 -4.17 0.28 3.33
CA ASN A 162 -3.71 -0.27 4.60
C ASN A 162 -2.19 -0.12 4.80
N LEU A 163 -1.46 0.24 3.75
CA LEU A 163 -0.03 0.50 3.83
C LEU A 163 0.28 1.86 3.18
N LEU A 164 0.98 2.73 3.88
CA LEU A 164 1.50 3.98 3.31
C LEU A 164 3.02 4.01 3.42
N ILE A 165 3.68 4.41 2.34
CA ILE A 165 5.11 4.64 2.28
C ILE A 165 5.31 6.09 1.86
N LEU A 166 5.76 6.91 2.79
CA LEU A 166 5.77 8.37 2.68
C LEU A 166 7.20 8.89 2.70
N PHE A 167 7.67 9.34 1.54
CA PHE A 167 8.85 10.20 1.46
C PHE A 167 8.48 11.63 1.85
N LYS A 168 9.49 12.50 1.95
CA LYS A 168 9.31 13.92 2.31
C LYS A 168 8.16 14.57 1.55
N GLN A 169 7.19 15.10 2.28
CA GLN A 169 6.02 15.83 1.76
C GLN A 169 6.13 17.33 2.08
N ASP A 170 5.39 18.15 1.33
CA ASP A 170 5.08 19.51 1.76
C ASP A 170 4.01 19.51 2.88
N GLY A 171 3.82 20.66 3.54
CA GLY A 171 2.90 20.77 4.67
C GLY A 171 1.44 20.47 4.32
N THR A 172 0.99 20.81 3.10
CA THR A 172 -0.39 20.58 2.66
C THR A 172 -0.67 19.10 2.48
N ASN A 173 0.21 18.37 1.80
CA ASN A 173 0.12 16.92 1.63
C ASN A 173 0.22 16.21 2.98
N LEU A 174 1.14 16.66 3.83
CA LEU A 174 1.33 16.07 5.15
C LEU A 174 0.09 16.23 6.04
N LYS A 175 -0.53 17.42 6.04
CA LYS A 175 -1.76 17.66 6.80
C LYS A 175 -2.91 16.78 6.32
N ARG A 176 -3.00 16.53 5.01
CA ARG A 176 -4.03 15.66 4.45
C ARG A 176 -3.82 14.20 4.85
N VAL A 177 -2.60 13.68 4.74
CA VAL A 177 -2.24 12.34 5.25
C VAL A 177 -2.61 12.22 6.73
N TYR A 178 -2.29 13.24 7.53
CA TYR A 178 -2.62 13.25 8.95
C TYR A 178 -4.13 13.10 9.19
N ASN A 179 -4.93 13.92 8.52
CA ASN A 179 -6.39 13.90 8.66
C ASN A 179 -7.01 12.58 8.22
N ASP A 180 -6.43 11.93 7.21
CA ASP A 180 -6.98 10.70 6.64
C ASP A 180 -6.54 9.44 7.43
N HIS A 181 -5.37 9.45 8.07
CA HIS A 181 -4.75 8.21 8.56
C HIS A 181 -4.16 8.23 9.98
N VAL A 182 -3.96 9.41 10.58
CA VAL A 182 -3.13 9.54 11.79
C VAL A 182 -3.83 10.29 12.93
N ASN A 183 -4.81 11.13 12.64
CA ASN A 183 -5.46 12.04 13.61
C ASN A 183 -6.10 11.38 14.85
N ILE A 184 -6.34 10.08 14.83
CA ILE A 184 -6.83 9.31 15.98
C ILE A 184 -5.70 8.74 16.85
N ASP A 185 -4.46 8.73 16.37
CA ASP A 185 -3.32 8.06 17.01
C ASP A 185 -2.39 9.04 17.74
N MET A 186 -2.16 10.24 17.20
CA MET A 186 -1.23 11.23 17.78
C MET A 186 -1.58 12.66 17.33
N LEU A 187 -0.98 13.67 17.98
CA LEU A 187 -1.14 15.06 17.57
C LEU A 187 -0.39 15.34 16.25
N TYR A 188 -0.77 16.42 15.57
CA TYR A 188 -0.17 16.77 14.29
C TYR A 188 1.32 17.12 14.41
N GLU A 189 1.69 17.75 15.52
CA GLU A 189 3.06 18.13 15.85
C GLU A 189 3.95 16.89 16.04
N ASP A 190 3.46 15.90 16.78
CA ASP A 190 4.15 14.61 16.99
C ASP A 190 4.35 13.88 15.66
N PHE A 191 3.32 13.89 14.81
CA PHE A 191 3.40 13.31 13.48
C PHE A 191 4.44 14.02 12.60
N CYS A 192 4.50 15.36 12.66
CA CYS A 192 5.53 16.13 11.96
C CYS A 192 6.94 15.75 12.43
N ASP A 193 7.15 15.57 13.74
CA ASP A 193 8.43 15.17 14.30
C ASP A 193 8.83 13.75 13.92
N LEU A 194 7.88 12.82 13.92
CA LEU A 194 8.07 11.46 13.41
C LEU A 194 8.52 11.47 11.95
N CYS A 195 7.81 12.21 11.09
CA CYS A 195 8.17 12.36 9.69
C CYS A 195 9.58 12.96 9.51
N ARG A 196 9.91 14.03 10.26
CA ARG A 196 11.25 14.65 10.23
C ARG A 196 12.34 13.62 10.55
N LYS A 197 12.17 12.81 11.61
CA LYS A 197 13.12 11.75 12.00
C LYS A 197 13.31 10.69 10.90
N CYS A 198 12.24 10.37 10.16
CA CYS A 198 12.29 9.42 9.06
C CYS A 198 12.99 9.98 7.82
N TRP A 199 12.86 11.28 7.56
CA TRP A 199 13.36 11.95 6.35
C TRP A 199 14.74 12.61 6.51
N GLN A 200 15.42 12.44 7.66
CA GLN A 200 16.78 12.95 7.89
C GLN A 200 17.81 12.35 6.92
N GLN A 201 17.66 11.08 6.57
CA GLN A 201 18.56 10.40 5.66
C GLN A 201 18.09 10.56 4.21
N LYS A 202 19.03 10.61 3.27
CA LYS A 202 18.72 10.59 1.84
C LYS A 202 17.91 9.33 1.52
N TYR A 203 16.79 9.51 0.82
CA TYR A 203 15.82 8.43 0.54
C TYR A 203 15.14 7.83 1.78
N GLY A 204 15.21 8.49 2.94
CA GLY A 204 14.45 8.10 4.12
C GLY A 204 12.94 8.28 3.90
N PHE A 205 12.16 7.34 4.42
CA PHE A 205 10.70 7.32 4.32
C PHE A 205 10.06 6.83 5.62
N LEU A 206 8.84 7.26 5.86
CA LEU A 206 7.95 6.76 6.90
C LEU A 206 7.09 5.64 6.31
N VAL A 207 6.91 4.54 7.04
CA VAL A 207 5.87 3.54 6.74
C VAL A 207 4.76 3.66 7.77
N ILE A 208 3.50 3.63 7.30
CA ILE A 208 2.31 3.51 8.13
C ILE A 208 1.60 2.21 7.74
N ASP A 209 1.64 1.21 8.62
CA ASP A 209 0.95 -0.07 8.49
C ASP A 209 -0.30 -0.07 9.37
N LYS A 210 -1.47 0.10 8.75
CA LYS A 210 -2.75 0.23 9.45
C LYS A 210 -3.27 -1.09 10.01
N ASP A 211 -2.71 -2.22 9.58
CA ASP A 211 -3.07 -3.54 10.11
C ASP A 211 -2.25 -3.88 11.38
N SER A 212 -1.18 -3.12 11.64
CA SER A 212 -0.38 -3.22 12.86
C SER A 212 -0.93 -2.33 13.98
N ALA A 213 -0.86 -2.82 15.22
CA ALA A 213 -1.16 -2.00 16.40
C ALA A 213 -0.10 -0.90 16.58
N PHE A 214 -0.47 0.20 17.25
CA PHE A 214 0.42 1.35 17.47
C PHE A 214 1.80 0.95 18.01
N ALA A 215 1.82 0.24 19.14
CA ALA A 215 3.04 -0.21 19.81
C ALA A 215 3.74 -1.41 19.14
N ASN A 216 3.21 -1.91 18.02
CA ASN A 216 3.72 -3.10 17.34
C ASN A 216 3.90 -2.85 15.83
N GLY A 217 4.55 -1.74 15.49
CA GLY A 217 4.99 -1.52 14.11
C GLY A 217 4.01 -0.76 13.23
N ARG A 218 3.01 -0.04 13.76
CA ARG A 218 2.15 0.83 12.93
C ARG A 218 2.95 1.92 12.22
N TYR A 219 3.87 2.57 12.94
CA TYR A 219 4.70 3.65 12.41
C TYR A 219 6.16 3.22 12.36
N ARG A 220 6.81 3.33 11.19
CA ARG A 220 8.18 2.85 11.00
C ARG A 220 9.07 3.81 10.25
N LYS A 221 10.32 3.89 10.68
CA LYS A 221 11.41 4.54 9.95
C LYS A 221 12.00 3.50 8.99
N GLY A 222 11.73 3.68 7.70
CA GLY A 222 11.97 2.62 6.73
C GLY A 222 11.13 1.38 7.04
N PHE A 223 11.61 0.19 6.69
CA PHE A 223 10.94 -1.07 7.05
C PHE A 223 11.43 -1.66 8.36
N ASN A 224 12.62 -1.27 8.83
CA ASN A 224 13.38 -2.03 9.84
C ASN A 224 13.16 -1.52 11.27
N ASP A 225 12.95 -0.22 11.45
CA ASP A 225 12.81 0.40 12.77
C ASP A 225 11.38 0.86 12.98
N PHE A 226 10.77 0.55 14.13
CA PHE A 226 9.42 1.02 14.45
C PHE A 226 9.37 1.89 15.70
N ALA A 227 8.42 2.82 15.71
CA ALA A 227 8.16 3.66 16.87
C ALA A 227 7.48 2.82 17.95
N VAL A 228 8.09 2.81 19.13
CA VAL A 228 7.46 2.42 20.40
C VAL A 228 7.19 3.72 21.15
N SER A 229 5.97 3.86 21.68
CA SER A 229 5.54 5.04 22.44
C SER A 229 6.55 5.45 23.51
#